data_AF-A0A8I2AB93-F1
#
_entry.id   AF-A0A8I2AB93-F1
#
_cell.length_a   1.000
_cell.length_b   1.000
_cell.length_c   1.000
_cell.angle_alpha   90.00
_cell.angle_beta   90.00
_cell.angle_gamma   90.00
#
_symmetry.space_group_name_H-M   'P 1'
#
loop_
_entity.id
_entity.type
_entity.pdbx_description
1 polymer ?
#
loop_
_entity_poly.entity_id
_entity_poly.type
_entity_poly.pdbx_seq_one_letter_code
_entity_poly.pdbx_strand_id
1 'polypeptide(L)'
;TETQDLGWIQFNSDGTGIDSEDYTFTWTLKGDKLAINQDGEEVTLTLTTKDGGKMVGYFQETFTEDEGDMTVKVIIEFAKV
;
A
#
# COMPACT_ATOMS: atom_id res chain seq x y z
N THR A 1 4.83 15.57 15.56
CA THR A 1 4.20 15.14 14.30
C THR A 1 2.86 14.60 14.67
N GLU A 2 1.78 15.24 14.25
CA GLU A 2 0.43 14.70 14.48
C GLU A 2 0.25 13.49 13.55
N THR A 3 -0.28 12.40 14.08
CA THR A 3 -0.65 11.23 13.28
C THR A 3 -2.07 11.45 12.83
N GLN A 4 -2.28 11.56 11.53
CA GLN A 4 -3.61 11.58 10.94
C GLN A 4 -4.03 10.14 10.66
N ASP A 5 -5.19 9.74 11.17
CA ASP A 5 -5.84 8.50 10.76
C ASP A 5 -6.44 8.71 9.37
N LEU A 6 -5.98 7.91 8.40
CA LEU A 6 -6.42 7.95 7.01
C LEU A 6 -7.33 6.76 6.66
N GLY A 7 -7.75 5.98 7.65
CA GLY A 7 -8.58 4.78 7.46
C GLY A 7 -7.80 3.47 7.56
N TRP A 8 -8.44 2.40 7.11
CA TRP A 8 -7.90 1.04 7.18
C TRP A 8 -8.15 0.28 5.88
N ILE A 9 -7.32 -0.72 5.63
CA ILE A 9 -7.45 -1.65 4.51
C ILE A 9 -7.32 -3.07 5.07
N GLN A 10 -8.23 -3.96 4.68
CA GLN A 10 -8.22 -5.37 5.05
C GLN A 10 -7.93 -6.25 3.84
N PHE A 11 -6.99 -7.19 3.99
CA PHE A 11 -6.64 -8.20 2.99
C PHE A 11 -7.23 -9.55 3.42
N ASN A 12 -8.21 -10.06 2.68
CA ASN A 12 -8.82 -11.37 2.93
C ASN A 12 -8.03 -12.49 2.26
N SER A 13 -7.94 -13.65 2.91
CA SER A 13 -7.13 -14.78 2.44
C SER A 13 -7.57 -15.40 1.09
N ASP A 14 -8.76 -15.05 0.60
CA ASP A 14 -9.28 -15.49 -0.70
C ASP A 14 -8.79 -14.63 -1.88
N GLY A 15 -7.93 -13.63 -1.62
CA GLY A 15 -7.41 -12.72 -2.63
C GLY A 15 -8.28 -11.48 -2.86
N THR A 16 -9.30 -11.25 -2.04
CA THR A 16 -10.09 -10.02 -2.02
C THR A 16 -9.66 -9.10 -0.88
N GLY A 17 -10.01 -7.83 -0.97
CA GLY A 17 -9.87 -6.89 0.14
C GLY A 17 -10.94 -5.84 0.15
N ILE A 18 -11.03 -5.13 1.26
CA ILE A 18 -11.99 -4.05 1.50
C ILE A 18 -11.30 -2.92 2.28
N ASP A 19 -11.66 -1.67 1.99
CA ASP A 19 -11.17 -0.50 2.73
C ASP A 19 -12.24 0.09 3.66
N SER A 20 -11.87 1.14 4.39
CA SER A 20 -12.75 1.85 5.32
C SER A 20 -13.94 2.57 4.67
N GLU A 21 -13.99 2.65 3.34
CA GLU A 21 -15.10 3.22 2.56
C GLU A 21 -15.95 2.15 1.86
N ASP A 22 -15.77 0.88 2.22
CA ASP A 22 -16.44 -0.30 1.65
C ASP A 22 -16.10 -0.57 0.16
N TYR A 23 -15.02 0.01 -0.39
CA TYR A 23 -14.55 -0.36 -1.72
C TYR A 23 -13.86 -1.71 -1.70
N THR A 24 -14.20 -2.55 -2.68
CA THR A 24 -13.61 -3.87 -2.85
C THR A 24 -12.49 -3.84 -3.89
N PHE A 25 -11.41 -4.57 -3.61
CA PHE A 25 -10.30 -4.75 -4.54
C PHE A 25 -9.83 -6.21 -4.54
N THR A 26 -8.97 -6.56 -5.49
CA THR A 26 -8.29 -7.85 -5.50
C THR A 26 -6.81 -7.66 -5.22
N TRP A 27 -6.15 -8.68 -4.68
CA TRP A 27 -4.73 -8.61 -4.38
C TRP A 27 -4.04 -9.95 -4.57
N THR A 28 -2.73 -9.88 -4.83
CA THR A 28 -1.84 -11.04 -4.85
C THR A 28 -0.54 -10.73 -4.14
N LEU A 29 0.04 -11.76 -3.51
CA LEU A 29 1.35 -11.68 -2.87
C LEU A 29 2.29 -12.69 -3.54
N LYS A 30 3.37 -12.19 -4.14
CA LYS A 30 4.40 -13.02 -4.77
C LYS A 30 5.78 -12.56 -4.29
N GLY A 31 6.40 -13.37 -3.42
CA GLY A 31 7.66 -13.00 -2.78
C GLY A 31 7.45 -11.79 -1.87
N ASP A 32 8.19 -10.71 -2.15
CA ASP A 32 8.10 -9.42 -1.46
C ASP A 32 7.16 -8.41 -2.15
N LYS A 33 6.44 -8.82 -3.22
CA LYS A 33 5.55 -7.94 -3.98
C LYS A 33 4.09 -8.19 -3.64
N LEU A 34 3.45 -7.19 -3.07
CA LEU A 34 2.00 -7.13 -2.88
C LEU A 34 1.40 -6.28 -4.00
N ALA A 35 0.69 -6.92 -4.92
CA ALA A 35 -0.03 -6.24 -5.99
C ALA A 35 -1.50 -6.07 -5.58
N ILE A 36 -2.02 -4.85 -5.68
CA ILE A 36 -3.38 -4.46 -5.38
C ILE A 36 -4.01 -3.98 -6.69
N ASN A 37 -5.13 -4.57 -7.09
CA ASN A 37 -5.85 -4.20 -8.29
C ASN A 37 -7.25 -3.70 -7.94
N GLN A 38 -7.51 -2.45 -8.30
CA GLN A 38 -8.78 -1.76 -8.12
C GLN A 38 -9.18 -1.14 -9.45
N ASP A 39 -10.34 -1.53 -9.97
CA ASP A 39 -10.91 -1.02 -11.22
C ASP A 39 -9.98 -1.05 -12.45
N GLY A 40 -9.04 -2.02 -12.49
CA GLY A 40 -8.10 -2.20 -13.60
C GLY A 40 -6.79 -1.44 -13.44
N GLU A 41 -6.65 -0.61 -12.40
CA GLU A 41 -5.38 -0.01 -11.99
C GLU A 41 -4.66 -0.94 -11.02
N GLU A 42 -3.37 -1.17 -11.24
CA GLU A 42 -2.54 -2.01 -10.39
C GLU A 42 -1.50 -1.16 -9.66
N VAL A 43 -1.51 -1.23 -8.33
CA VAL A 43 -0.48 -0.67 -7.46
C VAL A 43 0.34 -1.83 -6.88
N THR A 44 1.66 -1.78 -7.05
CA THR A 44 2.56 -2.78 -6.46
C THR A 44 3.35 -2.18 -5.31
N LEU A 45 3.16 -2.74 -4.11
CA LEU A 45 3.94 -2.46 -2.91
C LEU A 45 5.08 -3.45 -2.77
N THR A 46 6.26 -2.95 -2.40
CA THR A 46 7.36 -3.82 -1.96
C THR A 46 7.33 -3.94 -0.43
N LEU A 47 7.16 -5.16 0.06
CA LEU A 47 7.12 -5.48 1.47
C LEU A 47 8.54 -5.69 2.00
N THR A 48 8.86 -5.01 3.09
CA THR A 48 10.11 -5.18 3.84
C THR A 48 9.83 -5.13 5.34
N THR A 49 10.85 -5.34 6.16
CA THR A 49 10.74 -5.21 7.62
C THR A 49 11.36 -3.89 8.07
N LYS A 50 10.62 -3.12 8.87
CA LYS A 50 11.15 -1.97 9.61
C LYS A 50 11.78 -2.45 10.93
N ASP A 51 12.61 -1.61 11.52
CA ASP A 51 13.26 -1.87 12.82
C ASP A 51 12.29 -2.47 13.84
N GLY A 52 12.68 -3.59 14.44
CA GLY A 52 11.84 -4.37 15.35
C GLY A 52 10.94 -5.41 14.68
N GLY A 53 11.11 -5.69 13.38
CA GLY A 53 10.45 -6.80 12.69
C GLY A 53 9.02 -6.53 12.23
N LYS A 54 8.56 -5.27 12.30
CA LYS A 54 7.26 -4.86 11.77
C LYS A 54 7.29 -4.86 10.25
N MET A 55 6.30 -5.48 9.62
CA MET A 55 6.18 -5.46 8.17
C MET A 55 5.73 -4.07 7.70
N VAL A 56 6.40 -3.56 6.68
CA VAL A 56 6.08 -2.31 6.02
C VAL A 56 6.02 -2.53 4.51
N GLY A 57 5.02 -1.93 3.86
CA GLY A 57 4.93 -1.84 2.42
C GLY A 57 5.35 -0.45 1.99
N TYR A 58 6.10 -0.32 0.91
CA TYR A 58 6.36 0.98 0.32
C TYR A 58 6.04 1.03 -1.18
N PHE A 59 5.57 2.20 -1.60
CA PHE A 59 5.39 2.61 -2.98
C PHE A 59 6.16 3.92 -3.17
N GLN A 60 6.82 4.08 -4.31
CA GLN A 60 7.50 5.31 -4.66
C GLN A 60 7.26 5.60 -6.14
N GLU A 61 6.81 6.81 -6.42
CA GLU A 61 6.57 7.29 -7.77
C GLU A 61 7.15 8.70 -7.92
N THR A 62 7.70 8.98 -9.10
CA THR A 62 8.25 10.28 -9.45
C THR A 62 7.42 10.85 -10.58
N PHE A 63 6.81 12.01 -10.33
CA PHE A 63 6.07 12.81 -11.28
C PHE A 63 7.00 13.91 -11.81
N THR A 64 7.11 14.03 -13.12
CA THR A 64 7.81 15.14 -13.77
C THR A 64 6.76 16.12 -14.28
N GLU A 65 6.73 17.31 -13.71
CA GLU A 65 5.89 18.41 -14.16
C GLU A 65 6.76 19.54 -14.76
N ASP A 66 6.15 20.48 -15.48
CA ASP A 66 6.87 21.61 -16.11
C ASP A 66 7.66 22.47 -15.09
N GLU A 67 7.26 22.42 -13.81
CA GLU A 67 7.90 23.14 -12.70
C GLU A 67 8.96 22.32 -11.93
N GLY A 68 9.16 21.05 -12.28
CA GLY A 68 10.18 20.16 -11.71
C GLY A 68 9.71 18.74 -11.39
N ASP A 69 10.63 17.93 -10.85
CA ASP A 69 10.34 16.55 -10.44
C ASP A 69 9.84 16.50 -8.98
N MET A 70 8.70 15.85 -8.74
CA MET A 70 8.19 15.52 -7.42
C MET A 70 8.26 14.00 -7.21
N THR A 71 8.90 13.56 -6.12
CA THR A 71 8.87 12.14 -5.72
C THR A 71 7.98 11.94 -4.51
N VAL A 72 6.95 11.11 -4.65
CA VAL A 72 6.07 10.71 -3.56
C VAL A 72 6.49 9.31 -3.08
N LYS A 73 6.69 9.16 -1.77
CA LYS A 73 6.97 7.88 -1.13
C LYS A 73 5.92 7.59 -0.07
N VAL A 74 5.16 6.52 -0.28
CA VAL A 74 4.17 6.02 0.68
C VAL A 74 4.79 4.87 1.46
N ILE A 75 4.64 4.87 2.79
CA ILE A 75 5.04 3.78 3.68
C ILE A 75 3.81 3.36 4.48
N ILE A 76 3.40 2.10 4.34
CA ILE A 76 2.26 1.50 5.02
C ILE A 76 2.79 0.56 6.09
N GLU A 77 2.43 0.79 7.36
CA GLU A 77 2.76 -0.14 8.45
C GLU A 77 1.66 -1.18 8.62
N PHE A 78 2.01 -2.46 8.59
CA PHE A 78 1.06 -3.55 8.78
C PHE A 78 1.05 -3.99 10.25
N ALA A 79 -0.15 -4.11 10.82
CA ALA A 79 -0.37 -4.72 12.12
C ALA A 79 -1.10 -6.06 11.94
N LYS A 80 -0.69 -7.07 12.71
CA LYS A 80 -1.47 -8.31 12.82
C LYS A 80 -2.73 -8.00 13.61
N VAL A 81 -3.90 -8.27 13.02
CA VAL A 81 -5.21 -8.17 13.67
C VAL A 81 -5.63 -9.57 14.15
#